data_AF-A0A1B6H2C8-F1
#
_entry.id   AF-A0A1B6H2C8-F1
#
_cell.length_a   1.000
_cell.length_b   1.000
_cell.length_c   1.000
_cell.angle_alpha   90.00
_cell.angle_beta   90.00
_cell.angle_gamma   90.00
#
_symmetry.space_group_name_H-M   'P 1'
#
loop_
_entity.id
_entity.type
_entity.pdbx_description
1 polymer ?
#
loop_
_entity_poly.entity_id
_entity_poly.type
_entity_poly.pdbx_seq_one_letter_code
_entity_poly.pdbx_strand_id
1 'polypeptide(L)'
;PPTRIIPTSRTSIDCVCTNLEDSMTTIQVLDVGISDHTAQLCKVVCQKFETQSLTAERRNFSERNFLAIKARLGQESWDDLYTAPDIDSAYNFFSDTVTMIINHVCPLKLSRVKKKRNNRTTDKE
;
A
#
# COMPACT_ATOMS: atom_id res chain seq x y z
N PRO A 1 -2.61 0.60 -40.94
CA PRO A 1 -3.57 -0.49 -41.27
C PRO A 1 -5.00 0.01 -41.04
N PRO A 2 -6.00 -0.45 -41.80
CA PRO A 2 -7.38 -0.06 -41.54
C PRO A 2 -7.80 -0.58 -40.17
N THR A 3 -8.39 0.29 -39.36
CA THR A 3 -8.89 -0.05 -38.03
C THR A 3 -10.38 -0.40 -38.04
N ARG A 4 -11.05 -0.04 -39.14
CA ARG A 4 -12.42 -0.42 -39.45
C ARG A 4 -12.49 -0.94 -40.89
N ILE A 5 -13.12 -2.08 -41.07
CA ILE A 5 -13.32 -2.79 -42.32
C ILE A 5 -14.80 -3.16 -42.42
N ILE A 6 -15.51 -2.51 -43.34
CA ILE A 6 -16.86 -2.88 -43.75
C ILE A 6 -16.81 -3.33 -45.23
N PRO A 7 -17.86 -3.99 -45.76
CA PRO A 7 -17.81 -4.53 -47.13
C PRO A 7 -17.47 -3.49 -48.21
N THR A 8 -17.83 -2.22 -47.98
CA THR A 8 -17.67 -1.13 -48.94
C THR A 8 -16.47 -0.22 -48.66
N SER A 9 -15.81 -0.32 -47.49
CA SER A 9 -14.74 0.61 -47.13
C SER A 9 -13.76 0.05 -46.09
N ARG A 10 -12.54 0.58 -46.12
CA ARG A 10 -11.46 0.25 -45.17
C ARG A 10 -10.85 1.55 -44.68
N THR A 11 -11.10 1.90 -43.43
CA THR A 11 -10.72 3.20 -42.86
C THR A 11 -9.87 3.04 -41.61
N SER A 12 -8.94 3.97 -41.38
CA SER A 12 -8.12 4.02 -40.15
C SER A 12 -8.64 5.16 -39.29
N ILE A 13 -9.57 4.87 -38.39
CA ILE A 13 -10.27 5.87 -37.58
C ILE A 13 -10.00 5.75 -36.08
N ASP A 14 -9.31 4.69 -35.66
CA ASP A 14 -8.93 4.44 -34.27
C ASP A 14 -7.44 4.81 -34.07
N CYS A 15 -7.13 5.57 -33.02
CA CYS A 15 -5.78 6.09 -32.77
C CYS A 15 -5.28 5.76 -31.36
N VAL A 16 -3.98 5.49 -31.27
CA VAL A 16 -3.24 5.40 -30.00
C VAL A 16 -2.31 6.60 -29.92
N CYS A 17 -2.52 7.49 -28.96
CA CYS A 17 -1.73 8.70 -28.76
C CYS A 17 -0.98 8.63 -27.42
N THR A 18 0.30 8.95 -27.43
CA THR A 18 1.16 8.90 -26.24
C THR A 18 2.27 9.95 -26.31
N ASN A 19 2.77 10.36 -25.15
CA ASN A 19 3.97 11.18 -25.00
C ASN A 19 5.25 10.35 -24.79
N LEU A 20 5.13 9.02 -24.85
CA LEU A 20 6.26 8.10 -24.73
C LEU A 20 7.06 8.07 -26.05
N GLU A 21 8.35 7.79 -25.95
CA GLU A 21 9.18 7.57 -27.14
C GLU A 21 8.70 6.34 -27.93
N ASP A 22 8.88 6.37 -29.25
CA ASP A 22 8.54 5.26 -30.15
C ASP A 22 9.25 3.95 -29.74
N SER A 23 10.46 4.06 -29.17
CA SER A 23 11.24 2.93 -28.65
C SER A 23 10.57 2.21 -27.47
N MET A 24 9.69 2.90 -26.74
CA MET A 24 8.99 2.41 -25.55
C MET A 24 7.62 1.83 -25.89
N THR A 25 7.17 1.95 -27.14
CA THR A 25 5.83 1.52 -27.55
C THR A 25 5.89 0.61 -28.78
N THR A 26 5.01 -0.38 -28.80
CA THR A 26 4.83 -1.23 -29.98
C THR A 26 3.35 -1.38 -30.23
N ILE A 27 2.90 -0.95 -31.41
CA ILE A 27 1.50 -0.96 -31.80
C ILE A 27 1.31 -2.02 -32.89
N GLN A 28 0.31 -2.87 -32.72
CA GLN A 28 -0.08 -3.87 -33.69
C GLN A 28 -1.58 -3.77 -33.93
N VAL A 29 -2.00 -3.89 -35.18
CA VAL A 29 -3.41 -3.97 -35.56
C VAL A 29 -3.72 -5.42 -35.91
N LEU A 30 -4.69 -6.00 -35.23
CA LEU A 30 -5.07 -7.39 -35.28
C LEU A 30 -6.50 -7.51 -35.78
N ASP A 31 -6.70 -8.21 -36.89
CA ASP A 31 -8.04 -8.61 -37.31
C ASP A 31 -8.46 -9.82 -36.48
N VAL A 32 -9.38 -9.60 -35.55
CA VAL A 32 -9.90 -10.61 -34.62
C VAL A 32 -11.14 -11.31 -35.16
N GLY A 33 -11.69 -10.88 -36.31
CA GLY A 33 -12.82 -11.53 -36.98
C GLY A 33 -14.16 -11.48 -36.23
N ILE A 34 -14.26 -10.75 -35.12
CA ILE A 34 -15.45 -10.65 -34.27
C ILE A 34 -16.20 -9.32 -34.39
N SER A 35 -15.68 -8.36 -35.17
CA SER A 35 -16.22 -7.00 -35.34
C SER A 35 -15.84 -6.42 -36.70
N ASP A 36 -16.55 -5.39 -37.17
CA ASP A 36 -16.12 -4.54 -38.29
C ASP A 36 -14.95 -3.62 -37.91
N HIS A 37 -14.55 -3.60 -36.63
CA HIS A 37 -13.31 -2.98 -36.17
C HIS A 37 -12.22 -4.03 -35.90
N THR A 38 -10.99 -3.73 -36.32
CA THR A 38 -9.80 -4.51 -35.95
C THR A 38 -9.32 -4.10 -34.57
N ALA A 39 -8.83 -5.04 -33.77
CA ALA A 39 -8.25 -4.75 -32.47
C ALA A 39 -6.90 -4.01 -32.60
N GLN A 40 -6.64 -3.05 -31.70
CA GLN A 40 -5.36 -2.37 -31.58
C GLN A 40 -4.65 -2.82 -30.31
N LEU A 41 -3.54 -3.55 -30.46
CA LEU A 41 -2.70 -3.99 -29.36
C LEU A 41 -1.52 -3.04 -29.18
N CYS A 42 -1.50 -2.29 -28.09
CA CYS A 42 -0.38 -1.45 -27.69
C CYS A 42 0.39 -2.11 -26.54
N LYS A 43 1.69 -2.34 -26.75
CA LYS A 43 2.62 -2.77 -25.71
C LYS A 43 3.47 -1.59 -25.30
N VAL A 44 3.60 -1.36 -24.00
CA VAL A 44 4.41 -0.28 -23.43
C VAL A 44 5.50 -0.88 -22.55
N VAL A 45 6.74 -0.45 -22.77
CA VAL A 45 7.88 -0.82 -21.92
C VAL A 45 7.90 0.11 -20.70
N CYS A 46 7.50 -0.42 -19.55
CA CYS A 46 7.60 0.31 -18.30
C CYS A 46 8.91 -0.06 -17.59
N GLN A 47 9.76 0.93 -17.30
CA GLN A 47 10.88 0.72 -16.38
C GLN A 47 10.33 0.39 -15.00
N LYS A 48 10.77 -0.74 -14.43
CA LYS A 48 10.51 -1.04 -13.03
C LYS A 48 11.36 -0.08 -12.19
N PHE A 49 10.72 0.89 -11.57
CA PHE A 49 11.38 1.62 -10.48
C PHE A 49 11.77 0.62 -9.40
N GLU A 50 13.05 0.57 -9.06
CA GLU A 50 13.50 -0.14 -7.87
C GLU A 50 12.83 0.52 -6.67
N THR A 51 11.78 -0.10 -6.16
CA THR A 51 11.19 0.31 -4.89
C THR A 51 12.25 0.08 -3.82
N GLN A 52 12.90 1.14 -3.36
CA GLN A 52 13.71 1.08 -2.14
C GLN A 52 12.84 0.50 -1.02
N SER A 53 13.43 -0.37 -0.20
CA SER A 53 12.70 -0.94 0.93
C SER A 53 12.37 0.20 1.90
N LEU A 54 11.13 0.69 1.84
CA LEU A 54 10.66 1.72 2.76
C LEU A 54 10.76 1.16 4.18
N THR A 55 11.60 1.78 5.00
CA THR A 55 11.57 1.59 6.44
C THR A 55 10.54 2.53 7.03
N ALA A 56 9.74 2.04 7.96
CA ALA A 56 8.79 2.84 8.72
C ALA A 56 9.03 2.62 10.21
N GLU A 57 9.02 3.71 10.98
CA GLU A 57 8.98 3.65 12.43
C GLU A 57 7.62 3.13 12.88
N ARG A 58 7.61 2.03 13.63
CA ARG A 58 6.38 1.41 14.12
C ARG A 58 6.59 0.84 15.51
N ARG A 59 5.52 0.82 16.29
CA ARG A 59 5.43 0.05 17.54
C ARG A 59 4.78 -1.30 17.25
N ASN A 60 5.21 -2.34 17.98
CA ASN A 60 4.62 -3.67 17.86
C ASN A 60 3.59 -3.88 18.97
N PHE A 61 2.31 -3.73 18.66
CA PHE A 61 1.20 -4.03 19.58
C PHE A 61 0.68 -5.46 19.38
N SER A 62 1.58 -6.44 19.36
CA SER A 62 1.18 -7.85 19.35
C SER A 62 0.42 -8.20 20.63
N GLU A 63 -0.35 -9.30 20.58
CA GLU A 63 -1.08 -9.79 21.75
C GLU A 63 -0.18 -10.00 22.98
N ARG A 64 1.02 -10.57 22.78
CA ARG A 64 2.04 -10.72 23.84
C ARG A 64 2.40 -9.37 24.47
N ASN A 65 2.64 -8.36 23.66
CA ASN A 65 3.00 -7.03 24.15
C ASN A 65 1.81 -6.35 24.85
N PHE A 66 0.59 -6.56 24.36
CA PHE A 66 -0.61 -6.05 25.01
C PHE A 66 -0.85 -6.70 26.38
N LEU A 67 -0.64 -8.01 26.50
CA LEU A 67 -0.69 -8.72 27.78
C LEU A 67 0.38 -8.21 28.76
N ALA A 68 1.59 -7.93 28.26
CA ALA A 68 2.65 -7.33 29.08
C ALA A 68 2.29 -5.91 29.56
N ILE A 69 1.67 -5.07 28.70
CA ILE A 69 1.16 -3.75 29.11
C ILE A 69 0.12 -3.90 30.22
N LYS A 70 -0.86 -4.79 30.06
CA LYS A 70 -1.90 -5.04 31.08
C LYS A 70 -1.29 -5.49 32.41
N ALA A 71 -0.34 -6.42 32.37
CA ALA A 71 0.32 -6.91 33.57
C ALA A 71 1.08 -5.80 34.30
N ARG A 72 1.78 -4.92 33.57
CA ARG A 72 2.49 -3.78 34.16
C ARG A 72 1.54 -2.74 34.75
N LEU A 73 0.50 -2.35 34.01
CA LEU A 73 -0.51 -1.40 34.51
C LEU A 73 -1.24 -1.93 35.76
N GLY A 74 -1.45 -3.25 35.85
CA GLY A 74 -2.04 -3.89 37.03
C GLY A 74 -1.09 -3.98 38.23
N GLN A 75 0.20 -3.68 38.07
CA GLN A 75 1.19 -3.63 39.15
C GLN A 75 1.44 -2.21 39.68
N GLU A 76 1.01 -1.19 38.94
CA GLU A 76 1.09 0.20 39.40
C GLU A 76 0.13 0.41 40.58
N SER A 77 0.57 1.12 41.63
CA SER A 77 -0.26 1.35 42.81
C SER A 77 -1.33 2.42 42.57
N TRP A 78 -1.06 3.36 41.66
CA TRP A 78 -1.91 4.52 41.36
C TRP A 78 -2.11 5.49 42.54
N ASP A 79 -1.35 5.37 43.63
CA ASP A 79 -1.49 6.22 44.81
C ASP A 79 -1.30 7.71 44.46
N ASP A 80 -0.29 8.02 43.64
CA ASP A 80 0.01 9.38 43.18
C ASP A 80 -1.13 9.96 42.31
N LEU A 81 -1.92 9.11 41.65
CA LEU A 81 -3.10 9.53 40.88
C LEU A 81 -4.24 9.96 41.81
N TYR A 82 -4.48 9.19 42.89
CA TYR A 82 -5.55 9.47 43.85
C TYR A 82 -5.19 10.55 44.86
N THR A 83 -3.91 10.77 45.11
CA THR A 83 -3.39 11.78 46.05
C THR A 83 -2.93 13.07 45.36
N ALA A 84 -3.07 13.15 44.02
CA ALA A 84 -2.71 14.32 43.25
C ALA A 84 -3.42 15.59 43.75
N PRO A 85 -2.73 16.74 43.82
CA PRO A 85 -3.27 17.98 44.36
C PRO A 85 -4.36 18.60 43.47
N ASP A 86 -4.34 18.29 42.18
CA ASP A 86 -5.26 18.83 41.18
C ASP A 86 -5.43 17.86 39.99
N ILE A 87 -6.41 18.14 39.14
CA ILE A 87 -6.79 17.29 38.01
C ILE A 87 -5.67 17.19 36.97
N ASP A 88 -4.93 18.28 36.71
CA ASP A 88 -3.86 18.30 35.73
C ASP A 88 -2.70 17.42 36.22
N SER A 89 -2.35 17.53 37.49
CA SER A 89 -1.36 16.67 38.14
C SER A 89 -1.75 15.19 38.06
N ALA A 90 -3.01 14.84 38.34
CA ALA A 90 -3.50 13.46 38.23
C ALA A 90 -3.41 12.93 36.79
N TYR A 91 -3.81 13.77 35.82
CA TYR A 91 -3.74 13.44 34.40
C TYR A 91 -2.30 13.23 33.92
N ASN A 92 -1.37 14.10 34.32
CA ASN A 92 0.04 13.99 33.95
C ASN A 92 0.65 12.71 34.50
N PHE A 93 0.41 12.39 35.78
CA PHE A 93 0.87 11.13 36.38
C PHE A 93 0.35 9.91 35.61
N PHE A 94 -0.96 9.89 35.31
CA PHE A 94 -1.56 8.83 34.52
C PHE A 94 -0.88 8.70 33.14
N SER A 95 -0.81 9.81 32.41
CA SER A 95 -0.28 9.88 31.05
C SER A 95 1.18 9.45 31.01
N ASP A 96 2.00 9.91 31.95
CA ASP A 96 3.43 9.60 32.03
C ASP A 96 3.64 8.12 32.35
N THR A 97 2.88 7.57 33.29
CA THR A 97 2.95 6.15 33.67
C THR A 97 2.60 5.25 32.48
N VAL A 98 1.48 5.52 31.81
CA VAL A 98 1.04 4.79 30.62
C VAL A 98 2.07 4.91 29.49
N THR A 99 2.56 6.13 29.25
CA THR A 99 3.54 6.40 28.19
C THR A 99 4.86 5.68 28.46
N MET A 100 5.35 5.69 29.70
CA MET A 100 6.54 4.96 30.13
C MET A 100 6.39 3.46 29.87
N ILE A 101 5.27 2.86 30.29
CA ILE A 101 5.00 1.43 30.08
C ILE A 101 4.94 1.09 28.58
N ILE A 102 4.26 1.91 27.78
CA ILE A 102 4.17 1.72 26.32
C ILE A 102 5.56 1.86 25.67
N ASN A 103 6.38 2.82 26.09
CA ASN A 103 7.75 3.00 25.60
C ASN A 103 8.64 1.81 25.94
N HIS A 104 8.45 1.22 27.12
CA HIS A 104 9.21 0.07 27.57
C HIS A 104 8.80 -1.22 26.83
N VAL A 105 7.51 -1.51 26.74
CA VAL A 105 7.00 -2.77 26.15
C VAL A 105 6.92 -2.72 24.63
N CYS A 106 6.53 -1.57 24.09
CA CYS A 106 6.31 -1.32 22.67
C CYS A 106 7.16 -0.14 22.16
N PRO A 107 8.50 -0.23 22.23
CA PRO A 107 9.36 0.85 21.75
C PRO A 107 9.16 1.09 20.25
N LEU A 108 9.34 2.34 19.82
CA LEU A 108 9.40 2.69 18.41
C LEU A 108 10.64 2.02 17.79
N LYS A 109 10.43 1.21 16.75
CA LYS A 109 11.50 0.56 16.01
C LYS A 109 11.33 0.79 14.52
N LEU A 110 12.44 0.96 13.82
CA LEU A 110 12.46 0.91 12.37
C LEU A 110 12.14 -0.52 11.91
N SER A 111 11.11 -0.65 11.09
CA SER A 111 10.71 -1.93 10.51
C SER A 111 10.66 -1.83 8.99
N ARG A 112 11.13 -2.87 8.30
CA ARG A 112 11.00 -2.96 6.85
C ARG A 112 9.53 -3.17 6.50
N VAL A 113 8.98 -2.32 5.63
CA VAL A 113 7.65 -2.53 5.08
C VAL A 113 7.70 -3.77 4.18
N LYS A 114 7.02 -4.84 4.58
CA LYS A 114 6.87 -6.01 3.71
C LYS A 114 6.07 -5.59 2.48
N LYS A 115 6.63 -5.84 1.29
CA LYS A 115 5.85 -5.73 0.05
C LYS A 115 4.65 -6.68 0.16
N LYS A 116 3.46 -6.15 -0.07
CA LYS A 116 2.26 -6.99 -0.23
C LYS A 116 2.57 -7.94 -1.39
N ARG A 117 2.56 -9.26 -1.13
CA ARG A 117 2.60 -10.24 -2.22
C ARG A 117 1.31 -10.04 -3.01
N ASN A 118 1.43 -9.55 -4.25
CA ASN A 118 0.32 -9.63 -5.18
C ASN A 118 0.09 -11.12 -5.43
N ASN A 119 -0.91 -11.70 -4.78
CA ASN A 119 -1.41 -13.00 -5.16
C ASN A 119 -1.97 -12.83 -6.57
N ARG A 120 -1.20 -13.23 -7.58
CA ARG A 120 -1.72 -13.42 -8.93
C ARG A 120 -2.63 -14.64 -8.85
N THR A 121 -3.94 -14.41 -8.75
CA THR A 121 -4.92 -15.41 -9.18
C THR A 121 -4.62 -15.65 -10.65
N THR A 122 -4.05 -16.82 -10.94
CA THR A 122 -3.92 -17.28 -12.33
C THR A 122 -5.19 -18.05 -12.59
N ASP A 123 -6.19 -17.37 -13.16
CA ASP A 123 -7.26 -18.07 -13.83
C ASP A 123 -6.64 -18.68 -15.09
N LYS A 124 -6.54 -20.00 -15.08
CA LYS A 124 -6.19 -20.80 -16.24
C LYS A 124 -7.49 -21.04 -17.01
N GLU A 125 -7.60 -20.46 -18.19
CA GLU A 125 -8.43 -20.98 -19.28
C GLU A 125 -7.52 -21.67 -20.31
#